data_AF-A0AAU5SF11-F1
#
_entry.id   AF-A0AAU5SF11-F1
#
_cell.length_a   1.000
_cell.length_b   1.000
_cell.length_c   1.000
_cell.angle_alpha   90.00
_cell.angle_beta   90.00
_cell.angle_gamma   90.00
#
_symmetry.space_group_name_H-M   'P 1'
#
loop_
_entity.id
_entity.type
_entity.pdbx_description
1 polymer ?
#
loop_
_entity_poly.entity_id
_entity_poly.type
_entity_poly.pdbx_seq_one_letter_code
_entity_poly.pdbx_strand_id
1 'polypeptide(L)' 'MTHGGATVDLLRTLIGDHAVPAALTDAGVPSCANTTIDVVPADSDIRAAPAFSVVEIASVAHLE' A
#
# COMPACT_ATOMS: atom_id res chain seq x y z
N MET A 1 4.89 2.71 11.23
CA MET A 1 3.53 3.13 11.62
C MET A 1 3.23 4.44 10.91
N THR A 2 2.12 4.51 10.21
CA THR A 2 1.68 5.68 9.43
C THR A 2 0.22 5.99 9.78
N HIS A 3 -0.25 7.18 9.42
CA HIS A 3 -1.67 7.51 9.47
C HIS A 3 -2.39 7.01 8.22
N GLY A 4 -3.69 6.69 8.34
CA GLY A 4 -4.46 6.12 7.23
C GLY A 4 -4.40 6.93 5.94
N GLY A 5 -4.51 8.27 6.02
CA GLY A 5 -4.36 9.14 4.86
C GLY A 5 -2.98 9.07 4.21
N ALA A 6 -1.91 9.11 5.01
CA ALA A 6 -0.54 8.98 4.52
C ALA A 6 -0.29 7.59 3.87
N THR A 7 -0.92 6.53 4.38
CA THR A 7 -0.88 5.21 3.76
C THR A 7 -1.55 5.22 2.38
N VAL A 8 -2.72 5.85 2.24
CA VAL A 8 -3.41 5.95 0.93
C VAL A 8 -2.55 6.72 -0.08
N ASP A 9 -1.98 7.86 0.32
CA ASP A 9 -1.13 8.67 -0.56
C ASP A 9 0.15 7.92 -0.98
N LEU A 10 0.73 7.14 -0.07
CA LEU A 10 1.85 6.26 -0.39
C LEU A 10 1.46 5.20 -1.42
N LEU A 11 0.31 4.53 -1.23
CA LEU A 11 -0.17 3.52 -2.18
C LEU A 11 -0.42 4.14 -3.56
N ARG A 12 -1.08 5.29 -3.64
CA ARG A 12 -1.27 6.04 -4.90
C ARG A 12 0.05 6.33 -5.61
N THR A 13 1.08 6.68 -4.84
CA THR A 13 2.42 6.94 -5.37
C THR A 13 3.09 5.68 -5.90
N LEU A 14 2.99 4.56 -5.18
CA LEU A 14 3.72 3.33 -5.50
C LEU A 14 3.06 2.49 -6.60
N ILE A 15 1.73 2.40 -6.60
CA ILE A 15 0.97 1.52 -7.49
C ILE A 15 0.04 2.28 -8.45
N GLY A 16 -0.03 3.60 -8.34
CA GLY A 16 -0.90 4.46 -9.14
C GLY A 16 -2.32 4.53 -8.58
N ASP A 17 -3.01 5.64 -8.88
CA ASP A 17 -4.34 5.93 -8.36
C ASP A 17 -5.38 4.85 -8.67
N HIS A 18 -5.34 4.28 -9.87
CA HIS A 18 -6.30 3.28 -10.32
C HIS A 18 -6.12 1.90 -9.68
N ALA A 19 -4.94 1.62 -9.12
CA ALA A 19 -4.65 0.35 -8.45
C ALA A 19 -5.04 0.37 -6.96
N VAL A 20 -5.27 1.56 -6.38
CA VAL A 20 -5.68 1.67 -4.97
C VAL A 20 -7.16 1.29 -4.84
N PRO A 21 -7.52 0.34 -3.95
CA PRO A 21 -8.91 -0.02 -3.73
C PRO A 21 -9.76 1.19 -3.30
N ALA A 22 -10.89 1.42 -3.97
CA ALA A 22 -11.78 2.55 -3.69
C ALA A 22 -12.24 2.60 -2.23
N ALA A 23 -12.40 1.44 -1.57
CA ALA A 23 -12.74 1.39 -0.15
C ALA A 23 -11.73 2.14 0.74
N LEU A 24 -10.44 2.17 0.39
CA LEU A 24 -9.43 2.89 1.15
C LEU A 24 -9.46 4.39 0.88
N THR A 25 -9.83 4.80 -0.33
CA THR A 25 -9.97 6.23 -0.66
C THR A 25 -11.22 6.82 -0.06
N ASP A 26 -12.28 6.02 0.04
CA ASP A 26 -13.61 6.48 0.45
C ASP A 26 -13.83 6.31 1.95
N ALA A 27 -13.44 5.16 2.52
CA ALA A 27 -13.65 4.83 3.93
C ALA A 27 -12.36 4.91 4.78
N GLY A 28 -11.20 5.10 4.14
CA GLY A 28 -9.91 5.16 4.82
C GLY A 28 -9.31 3.79 5.12
N VAL A 29 -8.07 3.81 5.64
CA VAL A 29 -7.37 2.60 6.10
C VAL A 29 -7.86 2.25 7.50
N PRO A 30 -8.29 1.00 7.78
CA PRO A 30 -8.70 0.58 9.10
C PRO A 30 -7.61 0.83 10.16
N SER A 31 -8.02 1.11 11.39
CA SER A 31 -7.09 1.22 12.52
C SER A 31 -6.25 -0.04 12.64
N CYS A 32 -4.95 0.17 12.89
CA CYS A 32 -3.97 -0.90 13.03
C CYS A 32 -3.96 -1.87 11.83
N ALA A 33 -4.26 -1.41 10.61
CA ALA A 33 -4.09 -2.24 9.44
C ALA A 33 -2.62 -2.43 9.07
N ASN A 34 -2.25 -3.68 8.80
CA ASN A 34 -1.00 -4.02 8.14
C ASN A 34 -1.22 -4.02 6.63
N THR A 35 -0.28 -3.44 5.89
CA THR A 35 -0.28 -3.41 4.43
C THR A 35 0.95 -4.15 3.92
N THR A 36 0.73 -5.19 3.12
CA THR A 36 1.78 -5.98 2.50
C THR A 36 1.91 -5.58 1.04
N ILE A 37 3.13 -5.25 0.63
CA ILE A 37 3.48 -4.82 -0.73
C ILE A 37 4.55 -5.76 -1.26
N ASP A 38 4.30 -6.34 -2.42
CA ASP A 38 5.31 -7.07 -3.16
C ASP A 38 6.13 -6.09 -4.00
N VAL A 39 7.45 -6.30 -3.99
CA VAL A 39 8.41 -5.52 -4.76
C VAL A 39 9.03 -6.45 -5.79
N VAL A 40 8.87 -6.11 -7.07
CA VAL A 40 9.62 -6.72 -8.16
C VAL A 40 10.83 -5.82 -8.42
N PRO A 41 12.06 -6.26 -8.10
CA PRO A 41 13.26 -5.49 -8.39
C PRO A 41 13.29 -5.16 -9.87
N ALA A 42 13.69 -3.95 -10.22
CA ALA A 42 14.11 -3.72 -11.59
C ALA A 42 15.34 -4.61 -11.88
N ASP A 43 15.51 -5.00 -13.15
CA ASP A 43 16.74 -5.64 -13.63
C ASP A 43 17.98 -4.81 -13.21
N SER A 44 19.19 -5.34 -13.43
CA SER A 44 20.51 -4.84 -12.98
C SER A 44 20.83 -3.33 -13.14
N ASP A 45 19.94 -2.54 -13.73
CA ASP A 45 19.98 -1.08 -13.72
C ASP A 45 19.50 -0.49 -12.37
N ILE A 46 20.47 -0.01 -11.59
CA ILE A 46 20.25 0.71 -10.32
C ILE A 46 19.34 1.95 -10.47
N ARG A 47 19.15 2.48 -11.69
CA ARG A 47 18.33 3.67 -11.95
C ARG A 47 16.87 3.33 -12.28
N ALA A 48 16.57 2.07 -12.58
CA ALA A 48 15.20 1.68 -12.87
C ALA A 48 14.41 1.57 -11.57
N ALA A 49 13.22 2.19 -11.55
CA ALA A 49 12.33 2.10 -10.40
C ALA A 49 11.76 0.67 -10.30
N PRO A 50 11.72 0.07 -9.10
CA PRO A 50 11.08 -1.22 -8.91
C PRO A 50 9.56 -1.12 -9.16
N ALA A 51 8.96 -2.23 -9.54
CA ALA A 51 7.50 -2.33 -9.64
C ALA A 51 6.92 -2.81 -8.31
N PHE A 52 5.73 -2.31 -7.96
CA PHE A 52 5.05 -2.61 -6.72
C PHE A 52 3.65 -3.18 -6.99
N SER A 53 3.18 -4.06 -6.10
CA SER A 53 1.79 -4.49 -6.07
C SER A 53 1.31 -4.69 -4.63
N VAL A 54 0.10 -4.25 -4.31
CA VAL A 54 -0.52 -4.52 -3.01
C VAL A 54 -1.01 -5.96 -2.98
N VAL A 55 -0.56 -6.69 -1.97
CA VAL A 55 -0.93 -8.10 -1.76
C VAL A 55 -2.09 -8.18 -0.78
N GLU A 56 -1.99 -7.44 0.33
CA GLU A 56 -2.94 -7.56 1.44
C GLU A 56 -3.03 -6.26 2.23
N ILE A 57 -4.24 -5.96 2.69
CA ILE A 57 -4.50 -4.96 3.73
C ILE A 57 -5.41 -5.60 4.77
N ALA A 58 -4.87 -5.88 5.94
CA ALA A 58 -5.58 -6.59 7.00
C ALA A 58 -5.55 -5.79 8.30
N SER A 59 -6.72 -5.54 8.89
CA SER A 59 -6.80 -4.97 10.24
C SER A 59 -6.47 -6.03 11.27
N VAL A 60 -5.56 -5.72 12.20
CA VAL A 60 -5.30 -6.55 13.37
C VAL A 60 -6.09 -6.11 14.61
N ALA A 61 -7.14 -5.29 14.44
CA ALA A 61 -7.98 -4.83 15.56
C ALA A 61 -8.67 -5.97 16.35
N HIS A 62 -8.69 -7.18 15.81
CA HIS A 62 -9.27 -8.37 16.46
C HIS A 62 -8.25 -9.20 17.26
N LEU A 63 -6.96 -8.81 17.29
CA LEU A 63 -5.91 -9.48 18.06
C LEU A 63 -5.76 -8.93 19.50
N GLU A 64 -6.79 -8.22 19.99
CA GLU A 64 -6.88 -7.73 21.37
C GLU A 64 -7.69 -8.67 22.27
#